data_AF-A0A645GV63-F1
#
_entry.id   AF-A0A645GV63-F1
#
_cell.length_a   1.000
_cell.length_b   1.000
_cell.length_c   1.000
_cell.angle_alpha   90.00
_cell.angle_beta   90.00
_cell.angle_gamma   90.00
#
_symmetry.space_group_name_H-M   'P 1'
#
loop_
_entity.id
_entity.type
_entity.pdbx_description
1 polymer ?
#
loop_
_entity_poly.entity_id
_entity_poly.type
_entity_poly.pdbx_seq_one_letter_code
_entity_poly.pdbx_strand_id
1 'polypeptide(L)'
;MEYIDVYDGAKAAQASGGAVVLAHPDVYNSFEVGERLAKAGLIDGVEYHYPRRNPAHIQKHDHLVHAYGLITTGGTDYHGFYTTTPNPIGTCTTSEYALSQLHKLIELKRKERQ
;
A
#
# COMPACT_ATOMS: atom_id res chain seq x y z
N MET A 1 -24.16 -2.23 4.49
CA MET A 1 -23.17 -2.81 3.56
C MET A 1 -22.08 -3.39 4.42
N GLU A 2 -21.82 -4.69 4.29
CA GLU A 2 -20.80 -5.39 5.07
C GLU A 2 -19.51 -5.42 4.25
N TYR A 3 -18.39 -5.12 4.87
CA TYR A 3 -17.08 -5.19 4.21
C TYR A 3 -16.56 -6.63 4.24
N ILE A 4 -15.86 -7.03 3.19
CA ILE A 4 -15.13 -8.30 3.18
C ILE A 4 -14.05 -8.31 4.28
N ASP A 5 -13.78 -9.48 4.85
CA ASP A 5 -12.63 -9.64 5.74
C ASP A 5 -11.33 -9.24 5.02
N VAL A 6 -10.43 -8.59 5.75
CA VAL A 6 -9.21 -8.03 5.17
C VAL A 6 -8.28 -9.09 4.60
N TYR A 7 -8.24 -10.30 5.19
CA TYR A 7 -7.44 -11.41 4.68
C TYR A 7 -8.03 -11.94 3.39
N ASP A 8 -9.36 -12.04 3.31
CA ASP A 8 -10.03 -12.52 2.11
C ASP A 8 -9.94 -11.50 0.97
N GLY A 9 -10.06 -10.21 1.29
CA GLY A 9 -9.77 -9.13 0.34
C GLY A 9 -8.34 -9.16 -0.19
N ALA A 10 -7.35 -9.34 0.70
CA ALA A 10 -5.94 -9.42 0.30
C ALA A 10 -5.65 -10.68 -0.54
N LYS A 11 -6.19 -11.85 -0.16
CA LYS A 11 -6.06 -13.09 -0.95
C LYS A 11 -6.71 -12.96 -2.33
N ALA A 12 -7.89 -12.36 -2.41
CA ALA A 12 -8.57 -12.11 -3.68
C ALA A 12 -7.74 -11.17 -4.59
N ALA A 13 -7.19 -10.09 -4.02
CA ALA A 13 -6.29 -9.19 -4.72
C ALA A 13 -5.02 -9.92 -5.19
N GLN A 14 -4.39 -10.74 -4.35
CA GLN A 14 -3.25 -11.56 -4.74
C GLN A 14 -3.60 -12.54 -5.85
N ALA A 15 -4.77 -13.19 -5.78
CA ALA A 15 -5.23 -14.14 -6.78
C ALA A 15 -5.36 -13.52 -8.19
N SER A 16 -5.50 -12.19 -8.31
CA SER A 16 -5.46 -11.49 -9.60
C SER A 16 -4.08 -11.51 -10.31
N GLY A 17 -3.01 -11.83 -9.57
CA GLY A 17 -1.63 -11.79 -10.08
C GLY A 17 -0.99 -10.40 -10.07
N GLY A 18 -1.63 -9.43 -9.41
CA GLY A 18 -1.08 -8.10 -9.15
C GLY A 18 -0.20 -8.01 -7.92
N ALA A 19 0.38 -6.83 -7.71
CA ALA A 19 0.99 -6.44 -6.45
C ALA A 19 -0.09 -5.83 -5.53
N VAL A 20 -0.09 -6.22 -4.25
CA VAL A 20 -1.07 -5.77 -3.26
C VAL A 20 -0.41 -4.77 -2.32
N VAL A 21 -0.99 -3.58 -2.20
CA VAL A 21 -0.41 -2.47 -1.42
C VAL A 21 -1.40 -2.01 -0.36
N LEU A 22 -0.95 -1.89 0.89
CA LEU A 22 -1.76 -1.32 1.98
C LEU A 22 -1.85 0.20 1.82
N ALA A 23 -3.06 0.72 1.62
CA ALA A 23 -3.30 2.16 1.45
C ALA A 23 -3.33 2.92 2.78
N HIS A 24 -2.74 4.12 2.76
CA HIS A 24 -2.69 5.18 3.79
C HIS A 24 -2.96 4.70 5.23
N PRO A 25 -2.04 3.93 5.85
CA PRO A 25 -2.29 3.31 7.15
C PRO A 25 -2.46 4.31 8.30
N ASP A 26 -1.99 5.54 8.13
CA ASP A 26 -2.23 6.65 9.07
C ASP A 26 -3.70 6.97 9.28
N VAL A 27 -4.50 6.92 8.22
CA VAL A 27 -5.89 7.41 8.24
C VAL A 27 -6.76 6.53 9.12
N TYR A 28 -6.51 5.22 9.09
CA TYR A 28 -7.31 4.22 9.80
C TYR A 28 -6.55 3.52 10.93
N ASN A 29 -5.34 3.98 11.27
CA ASN A 29 -4.43 3.34 12.23
C ASN A 29 -4.26 1.82 11.94
N SER A 30 -4.11 1.46 10.68
CA SER A 30 -4.12 0.06 10.22
C SER A 30 -2.73 -0.62 10.23
N PHE A 31 -1.77 -0.07 10.97
CA PHE A 31 -0.40 -0.62 11.05
C PHE A 31 -0.36 -2.05 11.58
N GLU A 32 -1.14 -2.36 12.63
CA GLU A 32 -1.16 -3.70 13.23
C GLU A 32 -1.73 -4.74 12.27
N VAL A 33 -2.83 -4.41 11.58
CA VAL A 33 -3.38 -5.26 10.51
C VAL A 33 -2.39 -5.38 9.37
N GLY A 34 -1.75 -4.28 8.97
CA GLY A 34 -0.71 -4.25 7.95
C GLY A 34 0.44 -5.20 8.28
N GLU A 35 0.91 -5.19 9.51
CA GLU A 35 1.95 -6.09 10.01
C GLU A 35 1.51 -7.56 9.91
N ARG A 36 0.29 -7.87 10.35
CA ARG A 36 -0.25 -9.23 10.25
C ARG A 36 -0.38 -9.71 8.80
N LEU A 37 -0.78 -8.83 7.88
CA LEU A 37 -0.86 -9.14 6.44
C LEU A 37 0.53 -9.31 5.83
N ALA A 38 1.48 -8.45 6.17
CA ALA A 38 2.86 -8.53 5.70
C ALA A 38 3.55 -9.81 6.17
N LYS A 39 3.36 -10.17 7.45
CA LYS A 39 3.85 -11.42 8.03
C LYS A 39 3.24 -12.65 7.35
N ALA A 40 1.99 -12.56 6.90
CA ALA A 40 1.33 -13.60 6.13
C ALA A 40 1.72 -13.61 4.64
N GLY A 41 2.57 -12.68 4.19
CA GLY A 41 2.96 -12.54 2.78
C GLY A 41 1.81 -12.10 1.88
N LEU A 42 0.78 -11.45 2.43
CA LEU A 42 -0.45 -11.06 1.70
C LEU A 42 -0.37 -9.67 1.07
N ILE A 43 0.59 -8.84 1.49
CA ILE A 43 0.86 -7.53 0.90
C ILE A 43 2.32 -7.45 0.47
N ASP A 44 2.55 -6.67 -0.59
CA ASP A 44 3.82 -6.45 -1.25
C ASP A 44 4.35 -5.03 -1.05
N GLY A 45 3.50 -4.12 -0.59
CA GLY A 45 3.82 -2.72 -0.42
C GLY A 45 2.95 -2.01 0.60
N VAL A 46 3.35 -0.80 0.93
CA VAL A 46 2.61 0.13 1.78
C VAL A 46 2.69 1.53 1.19
N GLU A 47 1.58 2.26 1.23
CA GLU A 47 1.57 3.68 0.89
C GLU A 47 2.27 4.47 2.00
N TYR A 48 3.47 4.94 1.68
CA TYR A 48 4.36 5.65 2.61
C TYR A 48 4.31 7.17 2.38
N HIS A 49 4.11 7.58 1.12
CA HIS A 49 4.01 8.99 0.75
C HIS A 49 2.53 9.35 0.56
N TYR A 50 1.94 9.97 1.59
CA TYR A 50 0.53 10.35 1.60
C TYR A 50 0.33 11.77 2.14
N PRO A 51 -0.55 12.62 1.56
CA PRO A 51 -0.73 14.01 1.99
C PRO A 51 -1.12 14.18 3.46
N ARG A 52 -1.86 13.22 4.03
CA ARG A 52 -2.31 13.26 5.43
C ARG A 52 -1.49 12.36 6.35
N ARG A 53 -0.26 12.05 5.97
CA ARG A 53 0.65 11.25 6.79
C ARG A 53 0.90 11.94 8.12
N ASN A 54 0.85 11.17 9.22
CA ASN A 54 1.17 11.67 10.54
C ASN A 54 2.69 11.51 10.80
N PRO A 55 3.46 12.60 11.03
CA PRO A 55 4.88 12.50 11.34
C PRO A 55 5.20 11.61 12.55
N ALA A 56 4.29 11.50 13.53
CA ALA A 56 4.45 10.62 14.69
C ALA A 56 4.45 9.13 14.33
N HIS A 57 3.99 8.77 13.13
CA HIS A 57 3.93 7.38 12.66
C HIS A 57 5.06 7.00 11.70
N ILE A 58 6.06 7.87 11.48
CA ILE A 58 7.22 7.57 10.63
C ILE A 58 7.89 6.27 11.09
N GLN A 59 8.15 6.12 12.39
CA GLN A 59 8.75 4.92 12.95
C GLN A 59 7.91 3.65 12.71
N LYS A 60 6.57 3.76 12.73
CA LYS A 60 5.67 2.63 12.45
C LYS A 60 5.75 2.22 10.98
N HIS A 61 5.82 3.20 10.07
CA HIS A 61 6.02 2.91 8.64
C HIS A 61 7.38 2.28 8.39
N ASP A 62 8.45 2.89 8.90
CA ASP A 62 9.81 2.40 8.70
C ASP A 62 9.96 0.99 9.25
N HIS A 63 9.36 0.71 10.40
CA HIS A 63 9.30 -0.64 10.96
C HIS A 63 8.61 -1.60 10.00
N LEU A 64 7.40 -1.28 9.55
CA LEU A 64 6.62 -2.14 8.66
C LEU A 64 7.33 -2.39 7.32
N VAL A 65 7.94 -1.36 6.74
CA VAL A 65 8.70 -1.44 5.49
C VAL A 65 9.95 -2.30 5.66
N HIS A 66 10.78 -2.01 6.67
CA HIS A 66 12.06 -2.68 6.83
C HIS A 66 11.93 -4.11 7.37
N ALA A 67 10.98 -4.37 8.27
CA ALA A 67 10.81 -5.70 8.86
C ALA A 67 10.33 -6.74 7.83
N TYR A 68 9.55 -6.31 6.84
CA TYR A 68 8.92 -7.20 5.86
C TYR A 68 9.36 -6.96 4.41
N GLY A 69 10.27 -6.01 4.16
CA GLY A 69 10.80 -5.70 2.83
C GLY A 69 9.75 -5.15 1.86
N LEU A 70 8.78 -4.38 2.37
CA LEU A 70 7.66 -3.88 1.56
C LEU A 70 8.08 -2.74 0.62
N ILE A 71 7.49 -2.70 -0.57
CA ILE A 71 7.69 -1.59 -1.51
C ILE A 71 6.92 -0.35 -1.03
N THR A 72 7.61 0.79 -0.95
CA THR A 72 7.00 2.06 -0.55
C THR A 72 6.36 2.77 -1.73
N THR A 73 5.05 2.96 -1.70
CA THR A 73 4.30 3.70 -2.72
C THR A 73 3.87 5.07 -2.23
N GLY A 74 3.33 5.87 -3.14
CA GLY A 74 2.73 7.16 -2.84
C GLY A 74 1.57 7.47 -3.76
N GLY A 75 0.56 8.12 -3.19
CA GLY A 75 -0.68 8.49 -3.85
C GLY A 75 -1.26 9.75 -3.25
N THR A 76 -1.99 10.51 -4.07
CA THR A 76 -2.66 11.74 -3.62
C THR A 76 -4.03 11.47 -3.03
N ASP A 77 -4.67 10.36 -3.44
CA ASP A 77 -6.05 10.08 -3.08
C ASP A 77 -6.95 11.28 -3.46
N TYR A 78 -6.83 11.70 -4.71
CA TYR A 78 -7.52 12.86 -5.27
C TYR A 78 -9.03 12.57 -5.42
N HIS A 79 -9.84 13.43 -4.83
CA HIS A 79 -11.31 13.31 -4.77
C HIS A 79 -12.04 14.45 -5.49
N GLY A 80 -11.41 15.07 -6.49
CA GLY A 80 -12.03 16.16 -7.27
C GLY A 80 -11.84 17.56 -6.66
N PHE A 81 -12.22 18.59 -7.43
CA PHE A 81 -12.07 20.00 -7.04
C PHE A 81 -13.01 20.46 -5.93
N TYR A 82 -14.12 19.74 -5.71
CA TYR A 82 -15.16 20.12 -4.75
C TYR A 82 -15.04 19.39 -3.40
N THR A 83 -13.95 18.65 -3.16
CA THR A 83 -13.71 18.03 -1.86
C THR A 83 -13.44 19.08 -0.78
N THR A 84 -13.90 18.80 0.44
CA THR A 84 -13.60 19.64 1.62
C THR A 84 -12.15 19.54 2.08
N THR A 85 -11.42 18.50 1.63
CA THR A 85 -10.02 18.27 1.98
C THR A 85 -9.22 18.05 0.69
N PRO A 86 -8.72 19.12 0.06
CA PRO A 86 -8.08 19.03 -1.24
C PRO A 86 -6.70 18.38 -1.14
N ASN A 87 -6.51 17.32 -1.93
CA ASN A 87 -5.21 16.68 -2.18
C ASN A 87 -4.86 16.80 -3.67
N PRO A 88 -4.26 17.91 -4.14
CA PRO A 88 -3.97 18.11 -5.55
C PRO A 88 -3.19 16.95 -6.20
N ILE A 89 -3.40 16.75 -7.50
CA ILE A 89 -2.65 15.75 -8.26
C ILE A 89 -1.16 16.08 -8.19
N GLY A 90 -0.33 15.06 -7.96
CA GLY A 90 1.13 15.19 -7.83
C GLY A 90 1.64 15.61 -6.44
N THR A 91 0.79 15.86 -5.44
CA THR A 91 1.25 16.19 -4.06
C THR A 91 2.08 15.06 -3.44
N CYS A 92 1.78 13.81 -3.76
CA CYS A 92 2.57 12.65 -3.42
C CYS A 92 2.64 11.73 -4.64
N THR A 93 3.79 11.11 -4.86
CA THR A 93 4.03 10.23 -6.01
C THR A 93 4.71 8.94 -5.55
N THR A 94 4.59 7.91 -6.37
CA THR A 94 5.44 6.71 -6.26
C THR A 94 6.72 6.97 -7.05
N SER A 95 7.88 6.70 -6.44
CA SER A 95 9.16 6.88 -7.12
C SER A 95 9.32 5.91 -8.30
N GLU A 96 10.06 6.30 -9.34
CA GLU A 96 10.38 5.41 -10.47
C GLU A 96 11.02 4.10 -10.01
N TYR A 97 11.87 4.17 -8.97
CA TYR A 97 12.45 2.98 -8.36
C TYR A 97 11.37 2.04 -7.81
N ALA A 98 10.47 2.54 -6.95
CA ALA A 98 9.41 1.73 -6.38
C ALA A 98 8.47 1.18 -7.47
N LEU A 99 8.14 1.98 -8.49
CA LEU A 99 7.33 1.56 -9.63
C LEU A 99 8.01 0.41 -10.40
N SER A 100 9.33 0.50 -10.64
CA SER A 100 10.10 -0.58 -11.27
C SER A 100 10.10 -1.86 -10.43
N GLN A 101 10.15 -1.75 -9.10
CA GLN A 101 10.08 -2.92 -8.21
C GLN A 101 8.70 -3.59 -8.30
N LEU A 102 7.61 -2.82 -8.35
CA LEU A 102 6.26 -3.35 -8.53
C LEU A 102 6.11 -4.09 -9.86
N HIS A 103 6.58 -3.51 -10.97
CA HIS A 103 6.54 -4.17 -12.27
C HIS A 103 7.33 -5.48 -12.27
N LYS A 104 8.57 -5.47 -11.75
CA LYS A 104 9.40 -6.67 -11.64
C LYS A 104 8.72 -7.75 -10.80
N LEU A 105 8.12 -7.38 -9.67
CA LEU A 105 7.39 -8.31 -8.81
C LEU A 105 6.20 -8.94 -9.54
N ILE A 106 5.40 -8.14 -10.24
CA ILE A 106 4.24 -8.61 -11.00
C ILE A 106 4.69 -9.58 -12.10
N GLU A 107 5.79 -9.29 -12.81
CA GLU A 107 6.35 -10.21 -13.81
C GLU A 107 6.79 -11.54 -13.21
N LEU A 108 7.44 -11.53 -12.03
CA LEU A 108 7.82 -12.76 -11.33
C LEU A 108 6.59 -13.58 -10.92
N LYS A 109 5.60 -12.94 -10.29
CA LYS A 109 4.34 -13.60 -9.90
C LYS A 109 3.59 -14.21 -11.08
N ARG A 110 3.68 -13.61 -12.27
CA ARG A 110 3.09 -14.16 -13.50
C ARG A 110 3.82 -15.40 -14.00
N LYS A 111 5.15 -15.43 -13.90
CA LYS A 111 5.97 -16.59 -14.31
C LYS A 111 5.76 -17.79 -13.39
N GLU A 112 5.63 -17.58 -12.08
CA GLU A 112 5.39 -18.65 -11.10
C GLU A 112 4.02 -19.33 -11.25
N ARG A 113 3.10 -18.72 -12.01
CA ARG A 113 1.74 -19.24 -12.26
C ARG A 113 1.60 -20.00 -13.57
N GLN A 114 2.63 -19.98 -14.42
CA GLN A 114 2.69 -20.74 -15.69
C GLN A 114 3.36 -22.08 -15.46
#